data_AF-A0A835CKI4-F1
#
_entry.id   AF-A0A835CKI4-F1
#
_cell.length_a   1.000
_cell.length_b   1.000
_cell.length_c   1.000
_cell.angle_alpha   90.00
_cell.angle_beta   90.00
_cell.angle_gamma   90.00
#
_symmetry.space_group_name_H-M   'P 1'
#
loop_
_entity.id
_entity.type
_entity.pdbx_description
1 polymer ?
#
loop_
_entity_poly.entity_id
_entity_poly.type
_entity_poly.pdbx_seq_one_letter_code
_entity_poly.pdbx_strand_id
1 'polypeptide(L)'
;MADINNEECKKQFTNAFNFCWKLLKVNNYYLSEICCDDTSKQSTIYGQKMYNKLLEIFEDMLKNNDVTQLNDINNDPVDIEFITVDEDYDKLNNIDEPAVDIFDDVDDLSKYEKQAEEIEDVPLNKRLIGKLKSATSTDSTCDQMDNKNSSINNSVDDDDDDDDEDYSLVEKSGALVPLSEKIRVINTLKNNPDWTAEMIREHTGCKYIRSRKTLLHWIQQVENKKSLFQANKKINDWVFRKCVEYKNKDIILNNYSIINLRNEAKEVLNIDDKFKLPAASTWLTRFKKEYNIIGDASNLILLDMNVISSSSSTASLSSSPDISIDKSINKVNVIPIRLRAKKICVPLDEKTRVVKLAKQIGPNCSFKTLQEKSGCKYLKTRQQLAEWQEQVDKGGPCDYQFNKISNWVYSKCLEEKKNNRIITNSLICCWGIEAKEKFMFTSLKFQATKAWVTLFKRKYKIYGDPNDLKISN
;
A
#
# COMPACT_ATOMS: atom_id res chain seq x y z
N MET A 1 -18.97 6.14 55.05
CA MET A 1 -18.87 5.76 53.63
C MET A 1 -17.42 5.96 53.24
N ALA A 2 -16.69 4.88 53.00
CA ALA A 2 -15.27 4.97 52.66
C ALA A 2 -15.12 5.53 51.24
N ASP A 3 -14.32 6.58 51.09
CA ASP A 3 -13.93 7.13 49.79
C ASP A 3 -13.16 6.05 49.02
N ILE A 4 -13.88 5.33 48.17
CA ILE A 4 -13.30 4.42 47.20
C ILE A 4 -12.46 5.29 46.27
N ASN A 5 -11.14 5.16 46.40
CA ASN A 5 -10.17 5.96 45.68
C ASN A 5 -10.44 5.88 44.17
N ASN A 6 -10.77 7.02 43.56
CA ASN A 6 -11.30 7.13 42.19
C ASN A 6 -10.37 6.47 41.14
N GLU A 7 -9.05 6.43 41.40
CA GLU A 7 -8.07 5.79 40.53
C GLU A 7 -8.17 4.26 40.49
N GLU A 8 -8.40 3.60 41.63
CA GLU A 8 -8.54 2.14 41.72
C GLU A 8 -9.77 1.69 40.92
N CYS A 9 -10.87 2.44 41.02
CA CYS A 9 -12.12 2.15 40.33
C CYS A 9 -11.98 2.33 38.80
N LYS A 10 -11.30 3.41 38.37
CA LYS A 10 -10.96 3.62 36.95
C LYS A 10 -10.10 2.49 36.39
N LYS A 11 -9.05 2.08 37.12
CA LYS A 11 -8.17 0.98 36.71
C LYS A 11 -8.93 -0.33 36.58
N GLN A 12 -9.83 -0.64 37.53
CA GLN A 12 -10.64 -1.85 37.48
C GLN A 12 -11.63 -1.84 36.30
N PHE A 13 -12.23 -0.69 35.99
CA PHE A 13 -13.13 -0.52 34.85
C PHE A 13 -12.40 -0.69 33.51
N THR A 14 -11.23 -0.05 33.32
CA THR A 14 -10.41 -0.22 32.11
C THR A 14 -10.01 -1.68 31.91
N ASN A 15 -9.62 -2.37 32.97
CA ASN A 15 -9.26 -3.79 32.90
C ASN A 15 -10.46 -4.68 32.57
N ALA A 16 -11.65 -4.37 33.11
CA ALA A 16 -12.88 -5.09 32.80
C ALA A 16 -13.29 -4.91 31.33
N PHE A 17 -13.18 -3.69 30.81
CA PHE A 17 -13.43 -3.38 29.40
C PHE A 17 -12.47 -4.14 28.48
N ASN A 18 -11.17 -4.12 28.79
CA ASN A 18 -10.15 -4.88 28.05
C ASN A 18 -10.42 -6.40 28.08
N PHE A 19 -10.91 -6.93 29.20
CA PHE A 19 -11.29 -8.34 29.31
C PHE A 19 -12.54 -8.68 28.48
N CYS A 20 -13.58 -7.85 28.53
CA CYS A 20 -14.76 -7.99 27.68
C CYS A 20 -14.37 -7.95 26.18
N TRP A 21 -13.47 -7.03 25.82
CA TRP A 21 -12.91 -6.95 24.47
C TRP A 21 -12.21 -8.26 24.04
N LYS A 22 -11.42 -8.85 24.93
CA LYS A 22 -10.77 -10.15 24.71
C LYS A 22 -11.79 -11.28 24.49
N LEU A 23 -12.88 -11.32 25.25
CA LEU A 23 -13.95 -12.31 25.07
C LEU A 23 -14.67 -12.16 23.73
N LEU A 24 -14.97 -10.93 23.32
CA LEU A 24 -15.56 -10.65 22.00
C LEU A 24 -14.62 -11.11 20.87
N LYS A 25 -13.31 -10.90 21.02
CA LYS A 25 -12.30 -11.36 20.06
C LYS A 25 -12.23 -12.89 19.98
N VAL A 26 -12.16 -13.58 21.13
CA VAL A 26 -12.11 -15.06 21.17
C VAL A 26 -13.33 -15.68 20.50
N ASN A 27 -14.49 -15.02 20.60
CA ASN A 27 -15.74 -15.49 20.00
C ASN A 27 -16.03 -14.89 18.61
N ASN A 28 -15.06 -14.21 17.99
CA ASN A 28 -15.15 -13.59 16.65
C ASN A 28 -16.28 -12.55 16.47
N TYR A 29 -16.64 -11.82 17.52
CA TYR A 29 -17.64 -10.74 17.41
C TYR A 29 -17.04 -9.38 16.98
N TYR A 30 -15.71 -9.19 16.93
CA TYR A 30 -15.07 -7.94 16.45
C TYR A 30 -13.62 -8.14 15.94
N LEU A 31 -13.17 -7.32 14.97
CA LEU A 31 -11.85 -7.38 14.32
C LEU A 31 -11.03 -6.06 14.48
N SER A 32 -10.38 -5.85 15.63
CA SER A 32 -9.20 -4.95 15.70
C SER A 32 -8.27 -5.28 16.89
N GLU A 33 -6.98 -4.96 16.73
CA GLU A 33 -5.87 -5.43 17.58
C GLU A 33 -5.46 -4.44 18.67
N ILE A 34 -5.78 -4.74 19.93
CA ILE A 34 -5.01 -4.34 21.12
C ILE A 34 -5.05 -5.51 22.12
N CYS A 35 -3.93 -5.84 22.78
CA CYS A 35 -3.82 -6.88 23.81
C CYS A 35 -3.20 -6.29 25.08
N CYS A 36 -3.72 -6.63 26.26
CA CYS A 36 -3.13 -6.30 27.56
C CYS A 36 -3.13 -7.56 28.43
N ASP A 37 -1.98 -7.89 29.02
CA ASP A 37 -1.68 -9.24 29.52
C ASP A 37 -1.95 -9.47 31.02
N ASP A 38 -2.41 -8.46 31.78
CA ASP A 38 -2.71 -8.62 33.22
C ASP A 38 -4.12 -8.15 33.57
N THR A 39 -5.03 -9.09 33.90
CA THR A 39 -6.38 -8.76 34.40
C THR A 39 -6.62 -9.36 35.78
N SER A 40 -7.09 -8.53 36.72
CA SER A 40 -7.40 -8.95 38.09
C SER A 40 -8.67 -9.80 38.15
N LYS A 41 -8.83 -10.65 39.19
CA LYS A 41 -10.05 -11.45 39.41
C LYS A 41 -11.34 -10.62 39.40
N GLN A 42 -11.30 -9.42 40.00
CA GLN A 42 -12.46 -8.51 40.04
C GLN A 42 -12.79 -8.01 38.63
N SER A 43 -11.77 -7.64 37.84
CA SER A 43 -11.92 -7.20 36.45
C SER A 43 -12.46 -8.31 35.55
N THR A 44 -12.10 -9.57 35.78
CA THR A 44 -12.68 -10.73 35.10
C THR A 44 -14.17 -10.84 35.35
N ILE A 45 -14.61 -10.71 36.61
CA ILE A 45 -16.03 -10.78 36.98
C ILE A 45 -16.83 -9.65 36.32
N TYR A 46 -16.32 -8.41 36.36
CA TYR A 46 -16.99 -7.28 35.71
C TYR A 46 -17.00 -7.39 34.18
N GLY A 47 -15.89 -7.82 33.57
CA GLY A 47 -15.81 -8.03 32.13
C GLY A 47 -16.76 -9.12 31.65
N GLN A 48 -16.94 -10.20 32.41
CA GLN A 48 -17.92 -11.24 32.11
C GLN A 48 -19.36 -10.71 32.19
N LYS A 49 -19.69 -9.89 33.20
CA LYS A 49 -21.02 -9.27 33.32
C LYS A 49 -21.31 -8.34 32.14
N MET A 50 -20.34 -7.53 31.72
CA MET A 50 -20.48 -6.66 30.54
C MET A 50 -20.69 -7.47 29.27
N TYR A 51 -19.91 -8.53 29.06
CA TYR A 51 -20.03 -9.41 27.90
C TYR A 51 -21.43 -10.06 27.81
N ASN A 52 -21.92 -10.61 28.92
CA ASN A 52 -23.26 -11.22 28.97
C ASN A 52 -24.35 -10.19 28.65
N LYS A 53 -24.22 -8.93 29.13
CA LYS A 53 -25.20 -7.90 28.85
C LYS A 53 -25.22 -7.47 27.38
N LEU A 54 -24.05 -7.42 26.73
CA LEU A 54 -23.97 -7.18 25.29
C LEU A 54 -24.61 -8.31 24.49
N LEU A 55 -24.40 -9.57 24.88
CA LEU A 55 -25.07 -10.73 24.30
C LEU A 55 -26.59 -10.63 24.37
N GLU A 56 -27.14 -10.29 25.54
CA GLU A 56 -28.59 -10.06 25.70
C GLU A 56 -29.11 -8.99 24.72
N ILE A 57 -28.39 -7.85 24.59
CA ILE A 57 -28.77 -6.79 23.65
C ILE A 57 -28.72 -7.28 22.20
N PHE A 58 -27.70 -8.06 21.81
CA PHE A 58 -27.61 -8.65 20.47
C PHE A 58 -28.73 -9.65 20.20
N GLU A 59 -29.07 -10.50 21.17
CA GLU A 59 -30.18 -11.45 21.04
C GLU A 59 -31.53 -10.75 20.93
N ASP A 60 -31.76 -9.69 21.71
CA ASP A 60 -32.98 -8.88 21.62
C ASP A 60 -33.06 -8.15 20.28
N MET A 61 -31.95 -7.62 19.76
CA MET A 61 -31.91 -7.02 18.42
C MET A 61 -32.21 -8.04 17.32
N LEU A 62 -31.77 -9.29 17.46
CA LEU A 62 -32.08 -10.36 16.50
C LEU A 62 -33.54 -10.81 16.59
N LYS A 63 -34.09 -10.94 17.81
CA LYS A 63 -35.50 -11.29 18.03
C LYS A 63 -36.46 -10.20 17.54
N ASN A 64 -36.07 -8.94 17.66
CA ASN A 64 -36.89 -7.80 17.22
C ASN A 64 -36.78 -7.51 15.72
N ASN A 65 -35.81 -8.12 15.02
CA ASN A 65 -35.65 -7.97 13.57
C ASN A 65 -36.36 -9.07 12.76
N ASP A 66 -36.94 -10.07 13.42
CA ASP A 66 -37.80 -11.05 12.78
C ASP A 66 -39.26 -10.76 13.15
N VAL A 67 -40.06 -10.49 12.10
CA VAL A 67 -41.53 -10.44 12.04
C VAL A 67 -42.22 -9.05 12.04
N THR A 68 -42.89 -8.81 10.90
CA THR A 68 -44.06 -7.96 10.59
C THR A 68 -43.89 -6.45 10.31
N GLN A 69 -43.55 -6.11 9.05
CA GLN A 69 -44.20 -4.99 8.30
C GLN A 69 -44.10 -5.15 6.75
N LEU A 70 -44.46 -6.31 6.18
CA LEU A 70 -44.53 -6.42 4.69
C LEU A 70 -45.70 -7.25 4.13
N ASN A 71 -46.74 -7.54 4.91
CA ASN A 71 -47.88 -8.35 4.43
C ASN A 71 -49.23 -7.62 4.31
N ASP A 72 -49.27 -6.29 4.38
CA ASP A 72 -50.53 -5.53 4.21
C ASP A 72 -50.43 -4.47 3.12
N ILE A 73 -50.15 -4.85 1.86
CA ILE A 73 -50.59 -4.06 0.69
C ILE A 73 -50.98 -5.01 -0.46
N ASN A 74 -52.30 -5.05 -0.73
CA ASN A 74 -52.99 -5.37 -1.98
C ASN A 74 -53.08 -6.83 -2.46
N ASN A 75 -54.13 -7.51 -1.99
CA ASN A 75 -54.94 -8.38 -2.83
C ASN A 75 -56.09 -7.55 -3.42
N ASP A 76 -55.96 -7.10 -4.67
CA ASP A 76 -57.10 -6.81 -5.54
C ASP A 76 -56.69 -7.21 -6.98
N PRO A 77 -57.47 -8.04 -7.67
CA PRO A 77 -57.18 -8.44 -9.04
C PRO A 77 -57.66 -7.33 -10.00
N VAL A 78 -56.73 -6.69 -10.70
CA VAL A 78 -57.05 -5.82 -11.83
C VAL A 78 -56.89 -6.61 -13.12
N ASP A 79 -57.98 -6.69 -13.88
CA ASP A 79 -58.04 -7.23 -15.23
C ASP A 79 -57.02 -6.53 -16.14
N ILE A 80 -56.15 -7.32 -16.77
CA ILE A 80 -55.24 -6.85 -17.82
C ILE A 80 -55.90 -7.17 -19.16
N GLU A 81 -56.60 -6.18 -19.72
CA GLU A 81 -56.92 -6.16 -21.15
C GLU A 81 -55.64 -5.86 -21.95
N PHE A 82 -55.36 -6.74 -22.91
CA PHE A 82 -54.36 -6.55 -23.93
C PHE A 82 -54.76 -5.39 -24.85
N ILE A 83 -53.95 -4.34 -24.89
CA ILE A 83 -53.98 -3.36 -25.98
C ILE A 83 -52.65 -3.46 -26.73
N THR A 84 -52.72 -4.03 -27.93
CA THR A 84 -51.76 -3.86 -29.01
C THR A 84 -52.02 -2.52 -29.69
N VAL A 85 -51.00 -1.68 -29.83
CA VAL A 85 -50.99 -0.63 -30.87
C VAL A 85 -49.59 -0.54 -31.46
N ASP A 86 -49.58 -0.64 -32.79
CA ASP A 86 -48.49 -0.50 -33.73
C ASP A 86 -47.94 0.95 -33.81
N GLU A 87 -46.73 1.03 -34.38
CA GLU A 87 -46.21 2.08 -35.26
C GLU A 87 -46.71 3.52 -35.09
N ASP A 88 -45.80 4.43 -34.68
CA ASP A 88 -45.50 5.61 -35.51
C ASP A 88 -44.18 6.30 -35.12
N TYR A 89 -43.37 6.48 -36.16
CA TYR A 89 -42.11 7.22 -36.22
C TYR A 89 -42.37 8.74 -36.31
N ASP A 90 -41.31 9.52 -36.07
CA ASP A 90 -41.15 10.92 -36.50
C ASP A 90 -42.00 12.01 -35.80
N LYS A 91 -41.46 12.53 -34.70
CA LYS A 91 -41.40 13.96 -34.34
C LYS A 91 -40.70 14.10 -33.00
N LEU A 92 -39.45 14.59 -32.99
CA LEU A 92 -38.85 15.45 -31.96
C LEU A 92 -37.34 15.64 -32.26
N ASN A 93 -37.04 16.14 -33.46
CA ASN A 93 -35.85 16.98 -33.69
C ASN A 93 -36.37 18.42 -33.68
N ASN A 94 -36.02 19.19 -32.64
CA ASN A 94 -35.93 20.65 -32.56
C ASN A 94 -36.09 21.10 -31.11
N ILE A 95 -34.98 21.18 -30.38
CA ILE A 95 -34.82 22.16 -29.29
C ILE A 95 -33.43 22.75 -29.45
N ASP A 96 -33.41 24.04 -29.80
CA ASP A 96 -32.24 24.88 -29.91
C ASP A 96 -31.56 25.06 -28.55
N GLU A 97 -30.23 24.93 -28.55
CA GLU A 97 -29.35 25.36 -27.45
C GLU A 97 -29.33 26.89 -27.34
N PRO A 98 -29.46 27.47 -26.13
CA PRO A 98 -28.98 28.82 -25.90
C PRO A 98 -27.49 28.80 -25.55
N ALA A 99 -26.68 29.38 -26.44
CA ALA A 99 -25.32 29.80 -26.18
C ALA A 99 -25.29 30.81 -25.02
N VAL A 100 -24.47 30.54 -24.00
CA VAL A 100 -24.11 31.51 -22.98
C VAL A 100 -22.60 31.76 -23.11
N ASP A 101 -22.28 32.91 -23.69
CA ASP A 101 -20.97 33.53 -23.66
C ASP A 101 -20.62 33.95 -22.22
N ILE A 102 -19.53 33.40 -21.69
CA ILE A 102 -18.80 33.97 -20.54
C ILE A 102 -17.31 33.90 -20.89
N PHE A 103 -16.82 34.94 -21.55
CA PHE A 103 -15.42 35.37 -21.44
C PHE A 103 -15.36 36.44 -20.35
N ASP A 104 -14.48 36.26 -19.36
CA ASP A 104 -13.42 37.21 -19.02
C ASP A 104 -12.80 36.81 -17.66
N ASP A 105 -11.50 37.10 -17.53
CA ASP A 105 -10.63 36.93 -16.35
C ASP A 105 -9.77 35.66 -16.26
N VAL A 106 -8.85 35.50 -17.22
CA VAL A 106 -7.55 34.85 -16.95
C VAL A 106 -6.42 35.64 -17.63
N ASP A 107 -6.04 36.77 -17.04
CA ASP A 107 -4.82 37.51 -17.35
C ASP A 107 -4.12 37.89 -16.03
N ASP A 108 -3.19 37.07 -15.52
CA ASP A 108 -2.10 37.56 -14.65
C ASP A 108 -0.94 36.54 -14.45
N LEU A 109 -0.37 36.01 -15.53
CA LEU A 109 0.90 35.24 -15.47
C LEU A 109 2.06 35.87 -16.28
N SER A 110 1.81 36.91 -17.08
CA SER A 110 2.85 37.65 -17.82
C SER A 110 3.68 38.59 -16.92
N LYS A 111 3.27 38.78 -15.66
CA LYS A 111 3.90 39.73 -14.72
C LYS A 111 5.22 39.24 -14.11
N TYR A 112 5.55 37.95 -14.23
CA TYR A 112 6.74 37.37 -13.62
C TYR A 112 7.88 37.08 -14.60
N GLU A 113 7.67 37.27 -15.90
CA GLU A 113 8.68 37.04 -16.94
C GLU A 113 9.50 38.30 -17.24
N LYS A 114 9.00 39.49 -16.86
CA LYS A 114 9.65 40.80 -17.11
C LYS A 114 10.49 41.38 -15.97
N GLN A 115 10.70 40.66 -14.86
CA GLN A 115 11.53 41.15 -13.74
C GLN A 115 12.87 40.41 -13.57
N ALA A 116 13.27 39.61 -14.56
CA ALA A 116 14.54 38.87 -14.54
C ALA A 116 15.61 39.42 -15.50
N GLU A 117 15.31 40.43 -16.31
CA GLU A 117 16.20 40.99 -17.34
C GLU A 117 16.78 42.37 -17.02
N GLU A 118 16.53 42.94 -15.84
CA GLU A 118 16.99 44.30 -15.53
C GLU A 118 17.67 44.39 -14.16
N ILE A 119 18.69 43.55 -13.92
CA ILE A 119 19.75 43.83 -12.93
C ILE A 119 21.08 43.26 -13.47
N GLU A 120 21.58 43.85 -14.54
CA GLU A 120 23.01 43.87 -14.84
C GLU A 120 23.44 45.34 -14.97
N ASP A 121 24.62 45.63 -14.39
CA ASP A 121 25.39 46.87 -14.49
C ASP A 121 24.92 48.15 -13.78
N VAL A 122 25.32 48.33 -12.51
CA VAL A 122 25.89 49.62 -12.04
C VAL A 122 27.00 49.39 -10.97
N PRO A 123 28.21 49.96 -11.14
CA PRO A 123 29.29 49.89 -10.15
C PRO A 123 29.46 51.19 -9.32
N LEU A 124 30.11 51.04 -8.13
CA LEU A 124 30.71 52.06 -7.23
C LEU A 124 29.72 53.00 -6.49
N ASN A 125 29.91 53.41 -5.21
CA ASN A 125 31.16 53.92 -4.65
C ASN A 125 31.13 54.11 -3.10
N LYS A 126 32.36 54.20 -2.58
CA LYS A 126 32.88 54.66 -1.27
C LYS A 126 32.04 55.67 -0.45
N ARG A 127 31.95 55.44 0.88
CA ARG A 127 32.55 56.26 1.97
C ARG A 127 31.93 55.92 3.34
N LEU A 128 32.74 55.46 4.30
CA LEU A 128 33.15 56.31 5.44
C LEU A 128 34.28 55.63 6.24
N ILE A 129 35.40 56.36 6.36
CA ILE A 129 36.51 56.09 7.25
C ILE A 129 36.19 56.73 8.61
N GLY A 130 36.44 56.02 9.71
CA GLY A 130 36.27 56.58 11.06
C GLY A 130 36.84 55.73 12.19
N LYS A 131 38.18 55.58 12.21
CA LYS A 131 39.08 55.43 13.39
C LYS A 131 38.52 54.82 14.69
N LEU A 132 39.08 53.67 15.10
CA LEU A 132 39.64 53.49 16.45
C LEU A 132 40.67 52.33 16.46
N LYS A 133 41.93 52.68 16.70
CA LYS A 133 43.08 51.81 17.00
C LYS A 133 43.32 51.86 18.52
N SER A 134 43.52 50.69 19.14
CA SER A 134 44.53 50.41 20.18
C SER A 134 44.46 48.91 20.52
N ALA A 135 45.44 48.11 20.10
CA ALA A 135 46.61 47.63 20.89
C ALA A 135 46.24 46.41 21.76
N THR A 136 46.72 45.19 21.49
CA THR A 136 48.04 44.59 21.83
C THR A 136 48.39 43.49 20.80
N SER A 137 49.51 43.40 20.07
CA SER A 137 50.96 43.34 20.37
C SER A 137 51.40 42.24 21.35
N THR A 138 51.91 41.13 20.80
CA THR A 138 53.23 40.46 21.01
C THR A 138 53.26 39.22 20.08
N ASP A 139 53.94 39.27 18.94
CA ASP A 139 55.34 38.85 18.72
C ASP A 139 55.63 37.37 19.05
N SER A 140 55.85 36.56 18.00
CA SER A 140 56.99 35.65 17.92
C SER A 140 57.22 35.19 16.47
N THR A 141 58.38 35.59 15.98
CA THR A 141 59.03 35.39 14.68
C THR A 141 59.61 33.99 14.45
N CYS A 142 59.82 33.68 13.16
CA CYS A 142 60.89 32.91 12.48
C CYS A 142 60.32 31.79 11.57
N ASP A 143 60.76 31.51 10.35
CA ASP A 143 61.68 32.12 9.38
C ASP A 143 61.41 31.46 8.02
N GLN A 144 61.38 32.27 6.96
CA GLN A 144 62.05 32.10 5.66
C GLN A 144 62.16 30.70 5.00
N MET A 145 61.73 30.60 3.74
CA MET A 145 62.62 30.40 2.57
C MET A 145 61.84 30.45 1.24
N ASP A 146 62.24 31.39 0.38
CA ASP A 146 62.41 31.36 -1.07
C ASP A 146 61.79 30.19 -1.89
N ASN A 147 61.17 30.45 -3.05
CA ASN A 147 61.87 30.78 -4.32
C ASN A 147 60.95 30.60 -5.57
N LYS A 148 61.15 31.50 -6.55
CA LYS A 148 61.03 31.37 -8.02
C LYS A 148 59.68 31.22 -8.76
N ASN A 149 59.30 32.34 -9.37
CA ASN A 149 59.20 32.61 -10.83
C ASN A 149 58.82 31.49 -11.81
N SER A 150 57.79 31.76 -12.62
CA SER A 150 57.88 31.68 -14.10
C SER A 150 56.77 32.50 -14.78
N SER A 151 57.20 33.33 -15.75
CA SER A 151 56.50 34.19 -16.72
C SER A 151 55.28 33.54 -17.41
N ILE A 152 54.15 34.25 -17.59
CA ILE A 152 53.79 35.20 -18.68
C ILE A 152 53.94 34.60 -20.08
N ASN A 153 52.81 34.44 -20.78
CA ASN A 153 52.62 34.83 -22.18
C ASN A 153 51.14 35.13 -22.43
N ASN A 154 50.88 36.31 -23.00
CA ASN A 154 49.60 36.73 -23.59
C ASN A 154 49.55 36.26 -25.05
N SER A 155 48.39 35.86 -25.54
CA SER A 155 47.93 36.29 -26.87
C SER A 155 46.39 36.26 -26.92
N VAL A 156 45.87 37.40 -27.35
CA VAL A 156 44.49 37.64 -27.80
C VAL A 156 44.32 36.95 -29.15
N ASP A 157 43.14 36.36 -29.40
CA ASP A 157 42.47 36.41 -30.70
C ASP A 157 40.96 36.25 -30.46
N ASP A 158 40.23 37.21 -31.01
CA ASP A 158 38.79 37.27 -31.16
C ASP A 158 38.35 36.24 -32.21
N ASP A 159 37.29 35.48 -31.93
CA ASP A 159 36.42 34.92 -32.95
C ASP A 159 35.02 34.76 -32.35
N ASP A 160 34.09 35.53 -32.92
CA ASP A 160 32.65 35.50 -32.70
C ASP A 160 32.09 34.17 -33.21
N ASP A 161 31.69 33.28 -32.32
CA ASP A 161 30.82 32.14 -32.63
C ASP A 161 29.52 32.27 -31.83
N ASP A 162 28.49 32.78 -32.50
CA ASP A 162 27.08 32.66 -32.13
C ASP A 162 26.68 31.18 -32.17
N ASP A 163 27.08 30.43 -31.16
CA ASP A 163 26.59 29.06 -30.93
C ASP A 163 25.23 29.13 -30.21
N ASP A 164 24.16 28.97 -30.99
CA ASP A 164 22.85 28.54 -30.53
C ASP A 164 22.99 27.19 -29.78
N GLU A 165 23.32 27.25 -28.49
CA GLU A 165 23.41 26.06 -27.63
C GLU A 165 22.04 25.37 -27.54
N ASP A 166 21.87 24.32 -28.35
CA ASP A 166 20.88 23.26 -28.17
C ASP A 166 21.10 22.58 -26.81
N TYR A 167 20.44 23.11 -25.78
CA TYR A 167 20.47 22.66 -24.39
C TYR A 167 19.75 21.31 -24.19
N SER A 168 20.21 20.25 -24.86
CA SER A 168 19.96 18.87 -24.42
C SER A 168 20.87 18.55 -23.23
N LEU A 169 20.47 18.98 -22.03
CA LEU A 169 21.14 18.67 -20.77
C LEU A 169 21.19 17.14 -20.55
N VAL A 170 22.26 16.52 -21.03
CA VAL A 170 22.63 15.13 -20.73
C VAL A 170 22.82 15.02 -19.21
N GLU A 171 21.95 14.25 -18.55
CA GLU A 171 21.98 13.97 -17.11
C GLU A 171 23.28 13.23 -16.73
N LYS A 172 24.38 13.97 -16.53
CA LYS A 172 25.64 13.46 -15.96
C LYS A 172 25.38 13.00 -14.53
N SER A 173 25.16 11.69 -14.34
CA SER A 173 25.28 10.86 -13.11
C SER A 173 25.17 11.55 -11.74
N GLY A 174 24.29 12.55 -11.62
CA GLY A 174 24.04 13.27 -10.39
C GLY A 174 23.36 12.33 -9.40
N ALA A 175 23.76 12.41 -8.13
CA ALA A 175 23.10 11.69 -7.06
C ALA A 175 21.56 11.89 -7.15
N LEU A 176 20.83 10.78 -7.31
CA LEU A 176 19.38 10.81 -7.49
C LEU A 176 18.71 11.33 -6.21
N VAL A 177 18.24 12.57 -6.23
CA VAL A 177 17.50 13.15 -5.10
C VAL A 177 16.08 12.55 -5.04
N PRO A 178 15.67 11.92 -3.92
CA PRO A 178 14.33 11.35 -3.78
C PRO A 178 13.22 12.40 -3.99
N LEU A 179 12.11 11.99 -4.59
CA LEU A 179 10.98 12.91 -4.86
C LEU A 179 10.40 13.53 -3.57
N SER A 180 10.36 12.76 -2.48
CA SER A 180 9.91 13.25 -1.17
C SER A 180 10.73 14.42 -0.66
N GLU A 181 12.04 14.40 -0.93
CA GLU A 181 12.95 15.46 -0.55
C GLU A 181 12.75 16.69 -1.43
N LYS A 182 12.55 16.50 -2.74
CA LYS A 182 12.18 17.59 -3.67
C LYS A 182 10.89 18.29 -3.23
N ILE A 183 9.85 17.52 -2.88
CA ILE A 183 8.58 18.06 -2.38
C ILE A 183 8.78 18.87 -1.09
N ARG A 184 9.57 18.37 -0.14
CA ARG A 184 9.89 19.08 1.11
C ARG A 184 10.56 20.43 0.84
N VAL A 185 11.57 20.44 -0.02
CA VAL A 185 12.29 21.66 -0.42
C VAL A 185 11.36 22.65 -1.11
N ILE A 186 10.54 22.19 -2.06
CA ILE A 186 9.60 23.06 -2.80
C ILE A 186 8.55 23.65 -1.87
N ASN A 187 8.01 22.88 -0.92
CA ASN A 187 7.06 23.42 0.05
C ASN A 187 7.71 24.48 0.96
N THR A 188 8.98 24.30 1.31
CA THR A 188 9.74 25.31 2.08
C THR A 188 9.89 26.60 1.28
N LEU A 189 10.20 26.49 -0.02
CA LEU A 189 10.29 27.62 -0.94
C LEU A 189 8.93 28.31 -1.14
N LYS A 190 7.84 27.55 -1.31
CA LYS A 190 6.48 28.11 -1.45
C LYS A 190 6.02 28.87 -0.21
N ASN A 191 6.46 28.46 0.98
CA ASN A 191 6.16 29.15 2.23
C ASN A 191 7.07 30.38 2.49
N ASN A 192 8.19 30.49 1.77
CA ASN A 192 9.17 31.57 1.93
C ASN A 192 9.66 32.04 0.55
N PRO A 193 8.81 32.72 -0.24
CA PRO A 193 9.10 33.04 -1.64
C PRO A 193 10.32 33.94 -1.84
N ASP A 194 10.66 34.77 -0.84
CA ASP A 194 11.80 35.69 -0.89
C ASP A 194 13.15 35.03 -0.58
N TRP A 195 13.16 33.76 -0.17
CA TRP A 195 14.40 33.09 0.19
C TRP A 195 15.23 32.73 -1.04
N THR A 196 16.53 33.00 -0.96
CA THR A 196 17.49 32.57 -1.97
C THR A 196 17.67 31.04 -1.93
N ALA A 197 18.23 30.48 -3.00
CA ALA A 197 18.54 29.04 -3.05
C ALA A 197 19.50 28.61 -1.93
N GLU A 198 20.37 29.52 -1.48
CA GLU A 198 21.29 29.30 -0.36
C GLU A 198 20.55 29.25 0.98
N MET A 199 19.63 30.17 1.24
CA MET A 199 18.81 30.17 2.47
C MET A 199 17.96 28.89 2.56
N ILE A 200 17.35 28.47 1.45
CA ILE A 200 16.58 27.21 1.39
C ILE A 200 17.50 26.01 1.64
N ARG A 201 18.71 25.99 1.07
CA ARG A 201 19.70 24.93 1.28
C ARG A 201 20.11 24.83 2.75
N GLU A 202 20.41 25.96 3.38
CA GLU A 202 20.81 26.03 4.79
C GLU A 202 19.67 25.55 5.70
N HIS A 203 18.44 26.05 5.48
CA HIS A 203 17.29 25.69 6.28
C HIS A 203 16.88 24.21 6.13
N THR A 204 16.88 23.69 4.90
CA THR A 204 16.46 22.31 4.65
C THR A 204 17.58 21.29 4.90
N GLY A 205 18.84 21.73 4.92
CA GLY A 205 20.03 20.86 4.94
C GLY A 205 20.27 20.12 3.60
N CYS A 206 19.56 20.49 2.53
CA CYS A 206 19.60 19.77 1.27
C CYS A 206 20.79 20.20 0.39
N LYS A 207 21.92 19.49 0.51
CA LYS A 207 23.18 19.79 -0.20
C LYS A 207 23.11 19.74 -1.74
N TYR A 208 22.01 19.25 -2.30
CA TYR A 208 21.82 19.12 -3.74
C TYR A 208 21.29 20.40 -4.41
N ILE A 209 20.86 21.39 -3.64
CA ILE A 209 20.41 22.68 -4.14
C ILE A 209 21.65 23.54 -4.47
N ARG A 210 22.01 23.60 -5.75
CA ARG A 210 23.18 24.38 -6.21
C ARG A 210 22.83 25.80 -6.62
N SER A 211 21.65 26.00 -7.16
CA SER A 211 21.22 27.27 -7.76
C SER A 211 19.70 27.39 -7.80
N ARG A 212 19.19 28.61 -8.09
CA ARG A 212 17.77 28.86 -8.33
C ARG A 212 17.23 28.05 -9.52
N LYS A 213 18.02 27.89 -10.58
CA LYS A 213 17.70 27.03 -11.74
C LYS A 213 17.42 25.57 -11.33
N THR A 214 18.16 25.05 -10.34
CA THR A 214 17.92 23.70 -9.79
C THR A 214 16.54 23.60 -9.12
N LEU A 215 16.15 24.63 -8.36
CA LEU A 215 14.84 24.67 -7.69
C LEU A 215 13.69 24.75 -8.70
N LEU A 216 13.81 25.62 -9.72
CA LEU A 216 12.82 25.73 -10.80
C LEU A 216 12.64 24.39 -11.53
N HIS A 217 13.74 23.71 -11.86
CA HIS A 217 13.68 22.39 -12.46
C HIS A 217 12.99 21.37 -11.55
N TRP A 218 13.25 21.40 -10.24
CA TRP A 218 12.56 20.51 -9.30
C TRP A 218 11.08 20.82 -9.17
N ILE A 219 10.68 22.11 -9.18
CA ILE A 219 9.27 22.53 -9.21
C ILE A 219 8.58 21.88 -10.40
N GLN A 220 9.13 22.06 -11.60
CA GLN A 220 8.59 21.47 -12.82
C GLN A 220 8.50 19.94 -12.75
N GLN A 221 9.53 19.27 -12.22
CA GLN A 221 9.51 17.81 -12.03
C GLN A 221 8.42 17.35 -11.06
N VAL A 222 8.21 18.07 -9.95
CA VAL A 222 7.17 17.74 -8.97
C VAL A 222 5.78 18.00 -9.54
N GLU A 223 5.59 19.09 -10.28
CA GLU A 223 4.32 19.42 -10.92
C GLU A 223 3.99 18.41 -12.02
N ASN A 224 4.94 18.06 -12.88
CA ASN A 224 4.76 17.01 -13.90
C ASN A 224 4.36 15.66 -13.26
N LYS A 225 4.99 15.28 -12.14
CA LYS A 225 4.62 14.05 -11.42
C LYS A 225 3.27 14.14 -10.72
N LYS A 226 2.90 15.31 -10.19
CA LYS A 226 1.58 15.56 -9.60
C LYS A 226 0.49 15.42 -10.65
N SER A 227 0.68 16.02 -11.82
CA SER A 227 -0.24 15.91 -12.97
C SER A 227 -0.35 14.46 -13.45
N LEU A 228 0.78 13.74 -13.57
CA LEU A 228 0.78 12.31 -13.91
C LEU A 228 0.03 11.45 -12.87
N PHE A 229 0.20 11.74 -11.58
CA PHE A 229 -0.52 11.02 -10.52
C PHE A 229 -2.02 11.30 -10.58
N GLN A 230 -2.43 12.56 -10.77
CA GLN A 230 -3.82 12.94 -10.93
C GLN A 230 -4.45 12.30 -12.18
N ALA A 231 -3.74 12.27 -13.31
CA ALA A 231 -4.18 11.60 -14.53
C ALA A 231 -4.39 10.10 -14.31
N ASN A 232 -3.42 9.41 -13.70
CA ASN A 232 -3.55 7.98 -13.37
C ASN A 232 -4.72 7.73 -12.41
N LYS A 233 -4.94 8.60 -11.43
CA LYS A 233 -6.08 8.49 -10.52
C LYS A 233 -7.41 8.60 -11.27
N LYS A 234 -7.58 9.61 -12.14
CA LYS A 234 -8.78 9.76 -12.96
C LYS A 234 -9.04 8.53 -13.84
N ILE A 235 -7.99 7.97 -14.46
CA ILE A 235 -8.09 6.73 -15.24
C ILE A 235 -8.54 5.56 -14.35
N ASN A 236 -7.90 5.38 -13.19
CA ASN A 236 -8.25 4.31 -12.26
C ASN A 236 -9.72 4.41 -11.80
N ASP A 237 -10.16 5.60 -11.38
CA ASP A 237 -11.53 5.84 -10.92
C ASP A 237 -12.55 5.59 -12.04
N TRP A 238 -12.22 5.95 -13.29
CA TRP A 238 -13.06 5.68 -14.46
C TRP A 238 -13.13 4.18 -14.78
N VAL A 239 -12.00 3.48 -14.84
CA VAL A 239 -11.95 2.04 -15.13
C VAL A 239 -12.68 1.26 -14.06
N PHE A 240 -12.53 1.64 -12.79
CA PHE A 240 -13.23 0.99 -11.69
C PHE A 240 -14.75 1.11 -11.81
N ARG A 241 -15.26 2.32 -12.14
CA ARG A 241 -16.70 2.53 -12.41
C ARG A 241 -17.20 1.63 -13.53
N LYS A 242 -16.45 1.52 -14.64
CA LYS A 242 -16.80 0.60 -15.72
C LYS A 242 -16.80 -0.86 -15.29
N CYS A 243 -15.79 -1.29 -14.52
CA CYS A 243 -15.77 -2.65 -13.97
C CYS A 243 -17.03 -2.94 -13.12
N VAL A 244 -17.50 -1.97 -12.33
CA VAL A 244 -18.75 -2.07 -11.56
C VAL A 244 -19.97 -2.18 -12.48
N GLU A 245 -20.05 -1.34 -13.53
CA GLU A 245 -21.14 -1.40 -14.52
C GLU A 245 -21.22 -2.76 -15.23
N TYR A 246 -20.08 -3.29 -15.69
CA TYR A 246 -20.04 -4.62 -16.34
C TYR A 246 -20.46 -5.73 -15.38
N LYS A 247 -20.02 -5.65 -14.11
CA LYS A 247 -20.41 -6.61 -13.09
C LYS A 247 -21.91 -6.61 -12.81
N ASN A 248 -22.55 -5.43 -12.78
CA ASN A 248 -24.00 -5.32 -12.59
C ASN A 248 -24.80 -5.88 -13.78
N LYS A 249 -24.15 -6.10 -14.93
CA LYS A 249 -24.71 -6.76 -16.12
C LYS A 249 -24.31 -8.23 -16.21
N ASP A 250 -23.74 -8.80 -15.15
CA ASP A 250 -23.18 -10.16 -15.10
C ASP A 250 -22.10 -10.45 -16.16
N ILE A 251 -21.41 -9.41 -16.65
CA ILE A 251 -20.34 -9.54 -17.62
C ILE A 251 -19.02 -9.76 -16.88
N ILE A 252 -18.38 -10.91 -17.12
CA ILE A 252 -17.08 -11.22 -16.52
C ILE A 252 -15.97 -10.56 -17.32
N LEU A 253 -15.26 -9.62 -16.70
CA LEU A 253 -14.10 -8.98 -17.29
C LEU A 253 -12.84 -9.79 -17.07
N ASN A 254 -12.05 -9.94 -18.13
CA ASN A 254 -10.73 -10.53 -18.03
C ASN A 254 -9.62 -9.45 -17.94
N ASN A 255 -8.39 -9.85 -17.64
CA ASN A 255 -7.25 -8.91 -17.56
C ASN A 255 -7.06 -8.05 -18.82
N TYR A 256 -7.30 -8.63 -20.00
CA TYR A 256 -7.18 -7.93 -21.27
C TYR A 256 -8.30 -6.89 -21.42
N SER A 257 -9.54 -7.23 -21.07
CA SER A 257 -10.68 -6.29 -21.06
C SER A 257 -10.41 -5.09 -20.15
N ILE A 258 -9.84 -5.28 -18.96
CA ILE A 258 -9.51 -4.15 -18.07
C ILE A 258 -8.41 -3.27 -18.66
N ILE A 259 -7.44 -3.86 -19.36
CA ILE A 259 -6.39 -3.08 -20.06
C ILE A 259 -7.01 -2.28 -21.21
N ASN A 260 -7.99 -2.82 -21.93
CA ASN A 260 -8.71 -2.08 -22.97
C ASN A 260 -9.51 -0.92 -22.38
N LEU A 261 -10.22 -1.13 -21.26
CA LEU A 261 -10.91 -0.06 -20.54
C LEU A 261 -9.95 1.05 -20.12
N ARG A 262 -8.69 0.72 -19.78
CA ARG A 262 -7.68 1.75 -19.46
C ARG A 262 -7.33 2.61 -20.67
N ASN A 263 -7.20 2.02 -21.86
CA ASN A 263 -6.90 2.75 -23.08
C ASN A 263 -8.10 3.63 -23.48
N GLU A 264 -9.31 3.09 -23.39
CA GLU A 264 -10.56 3.84 -23.57
C GLU A 264 -10.65 5.01 -22.58
N ALA A 265 -10.34 4.79 -21.30
CA ALA A 265 -10.30 5.85 -20.29
C ALA A 265 -9.32 6.98 -20.67
N LYS A 266 -8.20 6.65 -21.30
CA LYS A 266 -7.19 7.63 -21.72
C LYS A 266 -7.75 8.55 -22.81
N GLU A 267 -8.44 7.96 -23.79
CA GLU A 267 -9.10 8.68 -24.89
C GLU A 267 -10.27 9.52 -24.37
N VAL A 268 -11.18 8.93 -23.59
CA VAL A 268 -12.38 9.60 -23.05
C VAL A 268 -12.03 10.75 -22.12
N LEU A 269 -10.98 10.61 -21.30
CA LEU A 269 -10.55 11.64 -20.35
C LEU A 269 -9.58 12.67 -20.97
N ASN A 270 -9.30 12.57 -22.28
CA ASN A 270 -8.36 13.41 -23.01
C ASN A 270 -7.01 13.58 -22.27
N ILE A 271 -6.44 12.45 -21.81
CA ILE A 271 -5.19 12.46 -21.07
C ILE A 271 -4.02 12.62 -22.05
N ASP A 272 -3.36 13.77 -21.95
CA ASP A 272 -2.20 14.16 -22.77
C ASP A 272 -1.16 13.03 -22.91
N ASP A 273 -0.77 12.74 -24.15
CA ASP A 273 0.18 11.70 -24.52
C ASP A 273 1.57 11.89 -23.91
N LYS A 274 1.93 13.11 -23.48
CA LYS A 274 3.17 13.36 -22.76
C LYS A 274 3.28 12.58 -21.45
N PHE A 275 2.13 12.18 -20.87
CA PHE A 275 2.11 11.35 -19.68
C PHE A 275 2.41 9.90 -20.03
N LYS A 276 3.69 9.52 -19.90
CA LYS A 276 4.13 8.11 -19.99
C LYS A 276 3.49 7.30 -18.86
N LEU A 277 2.35 6.69 -19.17
CA LEU A 277 1.64 5.80 -18.28
C LEU A 277 2.49 4.54 -18.00
N PRO A 278 2.40 3.95 -16.79
CA PRO A 278 3.12 2.72 -16.48
C PRO A 278 2.71 1.57 -17.42
N ALA A 279 3.64 0.64 -17.65
CA ALA A 279 3.38 -0.57 -18.43
C ALA A 279 2.09 -1.28 -17.95
N ALA A 280 1.29 -1.76 -18.89
CA ALA A 280 -0.06 -2.27 -18.63
C ALA A 280 -0.11 -3.34 -17.52
N SER A 281 0.84 -4.28 -17.50
CA SER A 281 0.93 -5.33 -16.48
C SER A 281 1.21 -4.78 -15.07
N THR A 282 2.11 -3.80 -14.96
CA THR A 282 2.47 -3.16 -13.68
C THR A 282 1.33 -2.30 -13.16
N TRP A 283 0.68 -1.56 -14.07
CA TRP A 283 -0.51 -0.78 -13.75
C TRP A 283 -1.65 -1.69 -13.26
N LEU A 284 -1.99 -2.74 -13.99
CA LEU A 284 -3.08 -3.64 -13.65
C LEU A 284 -2.89 -4.28 -12.27
N THR A 285 -1.66 -4.67 -11.94
CA THR A 285 -1.33 -5.22 -10.62
C THR A 285 -1.58 -4.21 -9.50
N ARG A 286 -1.21 -2.94 -9.70
CA ARG A 286 -1.45 -1.86 -8.73
C ARG A 286 -2.93 -1.51 -8.62
N PHE A 287 -3.61 -1.37 -9.76
CA PHE A 287 -5.03 -1.11 -9.85
C PHE A 287 -5.85 -2.16 -9.08
N LYS A 288 -5.60 -3.46 -9.35
CA LYS A 288 -6.30 -4.53 -8.63
C LYS A 288 -6.06 -4.47 -7.13
N LYS A 289 -4.83 -4.16 -6.71
CA LYS A 289 -4.50 -4.03 -5.29
C LYS A 289 -5.20 -2.84 -4.64
N GLU A 290 -5.20 -1.69 -5.31
CA GLU A 290 -5.81 -0.44 -4.82
C GLU A 290 -7.31 -0.59 -4.60
N TYR A 291 -8.00 -1.28 -5.52
CA TYR A 291 -9.44 -1.49 -5.48
C TYR A 291 -9.87 -2.83 -4.89
N ASN A 292 -8.95 -3.55 -4.25
CA ASN A 292 -9.16 -4.88 -3.68
C ASN A 292 -9.86 -5.87 -4.64
N ILE A 293 -9.51 -5.80 -5.93
CA ILE A 293 -10.07 -6.63 -6.98
C ILE A 293 -9.37 -8.00 -6.91
N ILE A 294 -10.10 -9.00 -6.43
CA ILE A 294 -9.60 -10.37 -6.29
C ILE A 294 -9.80 -11.09 -7.62
N GLY A 295 -8.70 -11.41 -8.30
CA GLY A 295 -8.72 -12.25 -9.50
C GLY A 295 -7.60 -13.27 -9.43
N ASP A 296 -7.89 -14.53 -9.78
CA ASP A 296 -6.88 -15.58 -9.87
C ASP A 296 -6.00 -15.37 -11.13
N ALA A 297 -4.90 -16.12 -11.23
CA ALA A 297 -4.03 -16.13 -12.41
C ALA A 297 -4.79 -16.49 -13.71
N SER A 298 -5.99 -17.08 -13.59
CA SER A 298 -6.89 -17.52 -14.66
C SER A 298 -7.63 -16.39 -15.40
N ASN A 299 -7.16 -15.14 -15.31
CA ASN A 299 -7.69 -13.96 -15.98
C ASN A 299 -9.11 -13.52 -15.59
N LEU A 300 -9.92 -14.28 -14.85
CA LEU A 300 -11.29 -13.90 -14.47
C LEU A 300 -11.30 -13.08 -13.17
N ILE A 301 -12.09 -12.01 -13.14
CA ILE A 301 -12.15 -11.06 -12.04
C ILE A 301 -13.54 -11.06 -11.42
N LEU A 302 -13.60 -11.34 -10.11
CA LEU A 302 -14.79 -11.15 -9.28
C LEU A 302 -14.56 -9.92 -8.42
N LEU A 303 -15.37 -8.88 -8.60
CA LEU A 303 -15.42 -7.77 -7.66
C LEU A 303 -16.12 -8.25 -6.38
N ASP A 304 -15.46 -8.19 -5.23
CA ASP A 304 -16.13 -8.41 -3.95
C ASP A 304 -16.81 -7.09 -3.51
N MET A 305 -18.14 -7.05 -3.59
CA MET A 305 -18.91 -5.83 -3.29
C MET A 305 -19.07 -5.61 -1.78
N ASN A 306 -18.80 -6.62 -0.95
CA ASN A 306 -19.01 -6.56 0.50
C ASN A 306 -18.08 -5.57 1.22
N VAL A 307 -17.07 -5.03 0.52
CA VAL A 307 -16.13 -4.03 1.05
C VAL A 307 -16.58 -2.59 0.79
N ILE A 308 -17.53 -2.36 -0.13
CA ILE A 308 -17.88 -1.00 -0.60
C ILE A 308 -19.11 -0.44 0.12
N SER A 309 -19.96 -1.30 0.68
CA SER A 309 -21.21 -0.90 1.35
C SER A 309 -21.02 -0.12 2.66
N SER A 310 -19.78 0.10 3.11
CA SER A 310 -19.49 0.82 4.37
C SER A 310 -19.27 2.33 4.21
N SER A 311 -19.31 2.88 2.98
CA SER A 311 -18.85 4.26 2.74
C SER A 311 -19.75 5.16 1.88
N SER A 312 -20.98 4.76 1.56
CA SER A 312 -21.92 5.70 0.91
C SER A 312 -23.35 5.55 1.41
N SER A 313 -23.68 6.26 2.49
CA SER A 313 -25.06 6.68 2.75
C SER A 313 -25.16 8.17 2.46
N THR A 314 -25.72 8.52 1.31
CA THR A 314 -26.19 9.87 0.99
C THR A 314 -27.59 10.03 1.57
N ALA A 315 -27.69 10.69 2.72
CA ALA A 315 -28.96 11.22 3.21
C ALA A 315 -29.11 12.66 2.72
N SER A 316 -30.10 12.87 1.85
CA SER A 316 -30.59 14.19 1.46
C SER A 316 -31.53 14.69 2.56
N LEU A 317 -31.23 15.84 3.16
CA LEU A 317 -32.22 16.89 3.50
C LEU A 317 -31.54 18.09 4.21
N SER A 318 -31.62 19.22 3.51
CA SER A 318 -31.80 20.62 3.96
C SER A 318 -31.28 21.12 5.32
N SER A 319 -30.67 22.31 5.22
CA SER A 319 -30.48 23.39 6.19
C SER A 319 -29.06 23.56 6.78
N SER A 320 -28.46 24.68 6.35
CA SER A 320 -27.25 25.33 6.90
C SER A 320 -27.39 25.57 8.41
N PRO A 321 -26.31 25.56 9.21
CA PRO A 321 -25.28 26.60 9.09
C PRO A 321 -23.82 26.17 9.35
N ASP A 322 -22.93 27.10 9.02
CA ASP A 322 -21.46 27.12 9.17
C ASP A 322 -20.88 26.38 10.39
N ILE A 323 -20.00 25.42 10.13
CA ILE A 323 -19.01 24.94 11.10
C ILE A 323 -17.65 24.76 10.40
N SER A 324 -16.66 25.49 10.92
CA SER A 324 -15.26 25.48 10.52
C SER A 324 -14.64 24.09 10.73
N ILE A 325 -14.19 23.45 9.64
CA ILE A 325 -13.53 22.14 9.70
C ILE A 325 -12.01 22.35 9.82
N ASP A 326 -11.52 22.02 11.02
CA ASP A 326 -10.12 21.90 11.37
C ASP A 326 -9.41 20.83 10.52
N LYS A 327 -8.32 21.21 9.85
CA LYS A 327 -7.54 20.36 8.94
C LYS A 327 -6.48 19.58 9.71
N SER A 328 -6.87 18.48 10.36
CA SER A 328 -5.93 17.47 10.88
C SER A 328 -5.97 16.18 10.04
N ILE A 329 -5.42 16.23 8.83
CA ILE A 329 -5.22 15.02 8.01
C ILE A 329 -3.98 14.28 8.52
N ASN A 330 -4.22 13.11 9.11
CA ASN A 330 -3.24 12.14 9.54
C ASN A 330 -2.27 11.76 8.40
N LYS A 331 -0.97 11.97 8.64
CA LYS A 331 0.14 11.48 7.80
C LYS A 331 0.14 9.95 7.75
N VAL A 332 -0.34 9.38 6.65
CA VAL A 332 -0.11 7.96 6.33
C VAL A 332 1.32 7.81 5.81
N ASN A 333 2.19 7.24 6.65
CA ASN A 333 3.57 6.90 6.30
C ASN A 333 3.58 5.74 5.30
N VAL A 334 3.72 6.05 4.00
CA VAL A 334 3.90 5.03 2.97
C VAL A 334 5.38 4.62 2.93
N ILE A 335 5.69 3.47 3.53
CA ILE A 335 7.03 2.88 3.50
C ILE A 335 7.29 2.28 2.10
N PRO A 336 8.40 2.63 1.42
CA PRO A 336 8.73 2.07 0.12
C PRO A 336 9.03 0.57 0.22
N ILE A 337 8.26 -0.23 -0.51
CA ILE A 337 8.41 -1.69 -0.58
C ILE A 337 9.65 -2.02 -1.41
N ARG A 338 10.76 -2.38 -0.75
CA ARG A 338 11.93 -2.97 -1.40
C ARG A 338 11.56 -4.37 -1.91
N LEU A 339 11.64 -4.59 -3.22
CA LEU A 339 11.52 -5.90 -3.84
C LEU A 339 12.67 -6.79 -3.34
N ARG A 340 12.40 -7.70 -2.40
CA ARG A 340 13.40 -8.65 -1.91
C ARG A 340 13.71 -9.64 -3.04
N ALA A 341 15.00 -9.84 -3.31
CA ALA A 341 15.47 -10.88 -4.22
C ALA A 341 14.84 -12.24 -3.84
N LYS A 342 14.38 -13.01 -4.83
CA LYS A 342 13.79 -14.33 -4.62
C LYS A 342 14.79 -15.22 -3.87
N LYS A 343 14.49 -15.53 -2.60
CA LYS A 343 15.29 -16.45 -1.78
C LYS A 343 15.25 -17.83 -2.43
N ILE A 344 16.40 -18.38 -2.79
CA ILE A 344 16.52 -19.73 -3.38
C ILE A 344 15.97 -20.74 -2.35
N CYS A 345 14.93 -21.48 -2.74
CA CYS A 345 14.33 -22.50 -1.89
C CYS A 345 15.08 -23.83 -2.08
N VAL A 346 15.79 -24.28 -1.05
CA VAL A 346 16.49 -25.57 -1.06
C VAL A 346 15.55 -26.65 -0.49
N PRO A 347 15.30 -27.76 -1.21
CA PRO A 347 14.45 -28.85 -0.75
C PRO A 347 14.89 -29.44 0.60
N LEU A 348 13.94 -29.91 1.41
CA LEU A 348 14.24 -30.48 2.73
C LEU A 348 15.07 -31.77 2.66
N ASP A 349 14.85 -32.60 1.65
CA ASP A 349 15.58 -33.86 1.47
C ASP A 349 17.08 -33.60 1.26
N GLU A 350 17.39 -32.55 0.48
CA GLU A 350 18.76 -32.11 0.25
C GLU A 350 19.40 -31.58 1.55
N LYS A 351 18.67 -30.78 2.33
CA LYS A 351 19.13 -30.33 3.67
C LYS A 351 19.38 -31.51 4.59
N THR A 352 18.48 -32.49 4.60
CA THR A 352 18.56 -33.71 5.43
C THR A 352 19.80 -34.53 5.05
N ARG A 353 20.06 -34.69 3.76
CA ARG A 353 21.22 -35.41 3.23
C ARG A 353 22.53 -34.74 3.67
N VAL A 354 22.63 -33.42 3.50
CA VAL A 354 23.81 -32.63 3.89
C VAL A 354 24.05 -32.67 5.39
N VAL A 355 22.97 -32.53 6.18
CA VAL A 355 23.01 -32.65 7.65
C VAL A 355 23.48 -34.04 8.11
N LYS A 356 22.94 -35.12 7.52
CA LYS A 356 23.36 -36.49 7.85
C LYS A 356 24.84 -36.72 7.52
N LEU A 357 25.29 -36.24 6.37
CA LEU A 357 26.70 -36.34 5.96
C LEU A 357 27.60 -35.55 6.92
N ALA A 358 27.19 -34.35 7.34
CA ALA A 358 27.94 -33.56 8.33
C ALA A 358 28.07 -34.30 9.68
N LYS A 359 27.01 -34.97 10.14
CA LYS A 359 27.03 -35.82 11.35
C LYS A 359 27.97 -37.03 11.20
N GLN A 360 28.02 -37.64 10.02
CA GLN A 360 28.87 -38.81 9.74
C GLN A 360 30.36 -38.47 9.69
N ILE A 361 30.74 -37.34 9.09
CA ILE A 361 32.15 -36.94 8.96
C ILE A 361 32.70 -36.36 10.29
N GLY A 362 31.82 -35.84 11.14
CA GLY A 362 32.16 -35.31 12.46
C GLY A 362 32.39 -33.79 12.49
N PRO A 363 32.44 -33.18 13.70
CA PRO A 363 32.42 -31.73 13.90
C PRO A 363 33.68 -31.01 13.40
N ASN A 364 34.80 -31.74 13.26
CA ASN A 364 36.09 -31.21 12.83
C ASN A 364 36.24 -31.14 11.30
N CYS A 365 35.23 -31.55 10.53
CA CYS A 365 35.31 -31.46 9.09
C CYS A 365 35.39 -30.00 8.62
N SER A 366 36.29 -29.75 7.66
CA SER A 366 36.34 -28.43 7.03
C SER A 366 35.06 -28.20 6.22
N PHE A 367 34.56 -26.96 6.22
CA PHE A 367 33.35 -26.60 5.47
C PHE A 367 33.50 -26.90 3.97
N LYS A 368 34.71 -26.73 3.42
CA LYS A 368 35.05 -27.03 2.02
C LYS A 368 34.91 -28.53 1.72
N THR A 369 35.43 -29.38 2.59
CA THR A 369 35.29 -30.84 2.46
C THR A 369 33.83 -31.30 2.50
N LEU A 370 33.01 -30.65 3.34
CA LEU A 370 31.56 -30.94 3.39
C LEU A 370 30.85 -30.51 2.11
N GLN A 371 31.17 -29.34 1.55
CA GLN A 371 30.61 -28.90 0.26
C GLN A 371 31.01 -29.84 -0.88
N GLU A 372 32.28 -30.25 -0.95
CA GLU A 372 32.80 -31.16 -1.97
C GLU A 372 32.14 -32.55 -1.87
N LYS A 373 32.11 -33.13 -0.66
CA LYS A 373 31.51 -34.46 -0.45
C LYS A 373 29.99 -34.46 -0.60
N SER A 374 29.32 -33.38 -0.19
CA SER A 374 27.88 -33.28 -0.39
C SER A 374 27.52 -32.96 -1.84
N GLY A 375 28.35 -32.25 -2.60
CA GLY A 375 27.98 -31.69 -3.90
C GLY A 375 26.95 -30.57 -3.82
N CYS A 376 26.63 -30.08 -2.61
CA CYS A 376 25.57 -29.09 -2.41
C CYS A 376 26.08 -27.66 -2.63
N LYS A 377 25.76 -27.08 -3.80
CA LYS A 377 26.14 -25.69 -4.15
C LYS A 377 25.40 -24.62 -3.33
N TYR A 378 24.33 -25.00 -2.63
CA TYR A 378 23.46 -24.05 -1.92
C TYR A 378 23.89 -23.77 -0.48
N LEU A 379 24.72 -24.63 0.11
CA LEU A 379 25.25 -24.42 1.44
C LEU A 379 26.43 -23.45 1.34
N LYS A 380 26.26 -22.19 1.75
CA LYS A 380 27.31 -21.15 1.61
C LYS A 380 28.10 -20.90 2.88
N THR A 381 27.49 -21.14 4.05
CA THR A 381 28.12 -20.85 5.35
C THR A 381 27.86 -21.96 6.37
N ARG A 382 28.69 -22.01 7.41
CA ARG A 382 28.50 -22.94 8.55
C ARG A 382 27.27 -22.58 9.39
N GLN A 383 26.93 -21.29 9.48
CA GLN A 383 25.68 -20.85 10.09
C GLN A 383 24.46 -21.41 9.37
N GLN A 384 24.48 -21.42 8.04
CA GLN A 384 23.41 -22.01 7.24
C GLN A 384 23.27 -23.53 7.48
N LEU A 385 24.38 -24.23 7.76
CA LEU A 385 24.33 -25.64 8.16
C LEU A 385 23.62 -25.82 9.51
N ALA A 386 23.87 -24.94 10.48
CA ALA A 386 23.18 -24.97 11.77
C ALA A 386 21.67 -24.66 11.61
N GLU A 387 21.30 -23.68 10.78
CA GLU A 387 19.89 -23.42 10.44
C GLU A 387 19.22 -24.61 9.74
N TRP A 388 19.95 -25.31 8.86
CA TRP A 388 19.46 -26.51 8.20
C TRP A 388 19.30 -27.67 9.18
N GLN A 389 20.24 -27.82 10.12
CA GLN A 389 20.14 -28.80 11.20
C GLN A 389 18.87 -28.57 12.01
N GLU A 390 18.64 -27.34 12.47
CA GLU A 390 17.45 -26.96 13.22
C GLU A 390 16.17 -27.20 12.41
N GLN A 391 16.16 -26.86 11.12
CA GLN A 391 15.02 -27.14 10.25
C GLN A 391 14.77 -28.64 10.09
N VAL A 392 15.81 -29.45 9.93
CA VAL A 392 15.68 -30.91 9.80
C VAL A 392 15.15 -31.52 11.10
N ASP A 393 15.68 -31.08 12.25
CA ASP A 393 15.25 -31.57 13.56
C ASP A 393 13.79 -31.19 13.87
N LYS A 394 13.33 -30.03 13.38
CA LYS A 394 11.91 -29.61 13.44
C LYS A 394 11.01 -30.29 12.39
N GLY A 395 11.54 -31.13 11.50
CA GLY A 395 10.78 -31.78 10.43
C GLY A 395 10.51 -30.90 9.20
N GLY A 396 11.24 -29.79 9.06
CA GLY A 396 11.24 -28.86 7.93
C GLY A 396 10.96 -27.41 8.32
N PRO A 397 11.06 -26.46 7.37
CA PRO A 397 10.56 -25.10 7.57
C PRO A 397 9.03 -25.09 7.71
N CYS A 398 8.45 -24.08 8.38
CA CYS A 398 7.02 -23.99 8.65
C CYS A 398 6.16 -24.23 7.38
N ASP A 399 6.48 -23.57 6.27
CA ASP A 399 5.73 -23.71 5.01
C ASP A 399 5.72 -25.15 4.48
N TYR A 400 6.83 -25.89 4.66
CA TYR A 400 6.90 -27.31 4.31
C TYR A 400 5.98 -28.14 5.21
N GLN A 401 5.99 -27.89 6.52
CA GLN A 401 5.16 -28.61 7.48
C GLN A 401 3.66 -28.39 7.20
N PHE A 402 3.25 -27.13 6.98
CA PHE A 402 1.88 -26.79 6.59
C PHE A 402 1.47 -27.50 5.29
N ASN A 403 2.35 -27.48 4.27
CA ASN A 403 2.07 -28.18 3.01
C ASN A 403 1.96 -29.70 3.18
N LYS A 404 2.78 -30.30 4.04
CA LYS A 404 2.73 -31.74 4.32
C LYS A 404 1.44 -32.13 5.04
N ILE A 405 1.00 -31.34 6.02
CA ILE A 405 -0.32 -31.48 6.64
C ILE A 405 -1.42 -31.38 5.58
N SER A 406 -1.43 -30.29 4.80
CA SER A 406 -2.45 -30.08 3.76
C SER A 406 -2.48 -31.21 2.73
N ASN A 407 -1.34 -31.70 2.25
CA ASN A 407 -1.31 -32.81 1.30
C ASN A 407 -1.89 -34.09 1.90
N TRP A 408 -1.59 -34.40 3.16
CA TRP A 408 -2.14 -35.58 3.84
C TRP A 408 -3.66 -35.48 4.03
N VAL A 409 -4.15 -34.31 4.47
CA VAL A 409 -5.59 -34.04 4.60
C VAL A 409 -6.27 -34.15 3.23
N TYR A 410 -5.64 -33.68 2.16
CA TYR A 410 -6.15 -33.82 0.81
C TYR A 410 -6.25 -35.29 0.38
N SER A 411 -5.24 -36.11 0.67
CA SER A 411 -5.33 -37.56 0.42
C SER A 411 -6.52 -38.20 1.15
N LYS A 412 -6.80 -37.79 2.40
CA LYS A 412 -8.00 -38.22 3.12
C LYS A 412 -9.30 -37.77 2.48
N CYS A 413 -9.37 -36.53 1.99
CA CYS A 413 -10.51 -36.07 1.20
C CYS A 413 -10.74 -36.94 -0.05
N LEU A 414 -9.67 -37.34 -0.75
CA LEU A 414 -9.78 -38.22 -1.92
C LEU A 414 -10.25 -39.64 -1.56
N GLU A 415 -9.83 -40.18 -0.42
CA GLU A 415 -10.32 -41.47 0.10
C GLU A 415 -11.82 -41.42 0.42
N GLU A 416 -12.28 -40.41 1.17
CA GLU A 416 -13.71 -40.27 1.50
C GLU A 416 -14.58 -39.99 0.27
N LYS A 417 -14.07 -39.25 -0.71
CA LYS A 417 -14.77 -39.04 -1.99
C LYS A 417 -14.98 -40.36 -2.74
N LYS A 418 -13.98 -41.25 -2.77
CA LYS A 418 -14.12 -42.59 -3.38
C LYS A 418 -15.18 -43.44 -2.68
N ASN A 419 -15.39 -43.18 -1.38
CA ASN A 419 -16.40 -43.85 -0.56
C ASN A 419 -17.77 -43.15 -0.57
N ASN A 420 -17.96 -42.12 -1.41
CA ASN A 420 -19.18 -41.29 -1.48
C ASN A 420 -19.62 -40.69 -0.13
N ARG A 421 -18.66 -40.34 0.72
CA ARG A 421 -18.94 -39.72 2.02
C ARG A 421 -18.83 -38.20 1.95
N ILE A 422 -19.69 -37.53 2.71
CA ILE A 422 -19.72 -36.07 2.80
C ILE A 422 -18.54 -35.59 3.65
N ILE A 423 -17.74 -34.67 3.11
CA ILE A 423 -16.56 -34.13 3.79
C ILE A 423 -16.92 -32.79 4.43
N THR A 424 -17.15 -32.77 5.74
CA THR A 424 -17.48 -31.54 6.46
C THR A 424 -16.23 -30.72 6.80
N ASN A 425 -16.40 -29.41 7.07
CA ASN A 425 -15.30 -28.57 7.55
C ASN A 425 -14.70 -29.07 8.87
N SER A 426 -15.56 -29.61 9.75
CA SER A 426 -15.13 -30.21 11.02
C SER A 426 -14.19 -31.39 10.78
N LEU A 427 -14.52 -32.25 9.82
CA LEU A 427 -13.70 -33.41 9.46
C LEU A 427 -12.32 -32.99 8.92
N ILE A 428 -12.28 -31.98 8.04
CA ILE A 428 -11.03 -31.39 7.53
C ILE A 428 -10.17 -30.85 8.69
N CYS A 429 -10.80 -30.19 9.68
CA CYS A 429 -10.08 -29.71 10.86
C CYS A 429 -9.49 -30.85 11.70
N CYS A 430 -10.28 -31.89 11.99
CA CYS A 430 -9.84 -33.07 12.73
C CYS A 430 -8.64 -33.72 12.05
N TRP A 431 -8.72 -33.94 10.73
CA TRP A 431 -7.59 -34.47 9.97
C TRP A 431 -6.38 -33.55 9.97
N GLY A 432 -6.57 -32.22 9.96
CA GLY A 432 -5.45 -31.28 10.09
C GLY A 432 -4.69 -31.45 11.42
N ILE A 433 -5.42 -31.66 12.52
CA ILE A 433 -4.85 -31.89 13.85
C ILE A 433 -4.18 -33.28 13.89
N GLU A 434 -4.86 -34.31 13.41
CA GLU A 434 -4.32 -35.68 13.31
C GLU A 434 -3.03 -35.73 12.48
N ALA A 435 -2.98 -35.02 11.35
CA ALA A 435 -1.79 -34.93 10.51
C ALA A 435 -0.61 -34.31 11.25
N LYS A 436 -0.86 -33.24 12.04
CA LYS A 436 0.18 -32.58 12.83
C LYS A 436 0.79 -33.53 13.85
N GLU A 437 -0.05 -34.30 14.54
CA GLU A 437 0.36 -35.32 15.51
C GLU A 437 1.11 -36.47 14.81
N LYS A 438 0.57 -36.98 13.71
CA LYS A 438 1.17 -38.04 12.89
C LYS A 438 2.58 -37.71 12.42
N PHE A 439 2.81 -36.45 12.02
CA PHE A 439 4.13 -35.99 11.57
C PHE A 439 5.02 -35.46 12.70
N MET A 440 4.57 -35.54 13.96
CA MET A 440 5.33 -35.13 15.14
C MET A 440 5.81 -33.67 15.07
N PHE A 441 5.00 -32.78 14.49
CA PHE A 441 5.34 -31.35 14.38
C PHE A 441 5.05 -30.60 15.70
N THR A 442 5.74 -31.01 16.77
CA THR A 442 5.54 -30.50 18.14
C THR A 442 5.84 -29.00 18.26
N SER A 443 6.85 -28.50 17.53
CA SER A 443 7.20 -27.08 17.52
C SER A 443 6.23 -26.20 16.71
N LEU A 444 5.36 -26.81 15.90
CA LEU A 444 4.46 -26.07 15.03
C LEU A 444 3.22 -25.61 15.81
N LYS A 445 2.98 -24.30 15.85
CA LYS A 445 1.73 -23.72 16.37
C LYS A 445 0.58 -23.86 15.35
N PHE A 446 0.39 -25.05 14.80
CA PHE A 446 -0.70 -25.34 13.87
C PHE A 446 -2.03 -25.39 14.62
N GLN A 447 -3.01 -24.66 14.10
CA GLN A 447 -4.42 -24.68 14.52
C GLN A 447 -5.27 -24.81 13.25
N ALA A 448 -6.23 -25.73 13.28
CA ALA A 448 -7.18 -25.91 12.19
C ALA A 448 -8.29 -24.85 12.25
N THR A 449 -7.91 -23.59 11.99
CA THR A 449 -8.84 -22.46 12.01
C THR A 449 -9.75 -22.48 10.77
N LYS A 450 -10.90 -21.79 10.85
CA LYS A 450 -11.78 -21.57 9.68
C LYS A 450 -11.01 -20.97 8.50
N ALA A 451 -10.12 -20.02 8.76
CA ALA A 451 -9.27 -19.40 7.74
C ALA A 451 -8.36 -20.43 7.05
N TRP A 452 -7.73 -21.34 7.80
CA TRP A 452 -6.92 -22.40 7.22
C TRP A 452 -7.75 -23.35 6.34
N VAL A 453 -8.96 -23.74 6.78
CA VAL A 453 -9.87 -24.58 5.98
C VAL A 453 -10.26 -23.88 4.67
N THR A 454 -10.60 -22.59 4.71
CA THR A 454 -10.91 -21.81 3.50
C THR A 454 -9.73 -21.78 2.53
N LEU A 455 -8.51 -21.53 3.03
CA LEU A 455 -7.29 -21.55 2.21
C LEU A 455 -7.00 -22.94 1.64
N PHE A 456 -7.19 -23.98 2.44
CA PHE A 456 -7.04 -25.38 2.04
C PHE A 456 -8.01 -25.73 0.91
N LYS A 457 -9.31 -25.47 1.09
CA LYS A 457 -10.34 -25.72 0.07
C LYS A 457 -10.02 -25.00 -1.23
N ARG A 458 -9.63 -23.71 -1.14
CA ARG A 458 -9.21 -22.93 -2.30
C ARG A 458 -8.00 -23.54 -3.01
N LYS A 459 -6.97 -23.94 -2.25
CA LYS A 459 -5.73 -24.52 -2.82
C LYS A 459 -5.99 -25.81 -3.60
N TYR A 460 -6.87 -26.68 -3.11
CA TYR A 460 -7.18 -27.96 -3.74
C TYR A 460 -8.49 -27.96 -4.54
N LYS A 461 -9.06 -26.77 -4.80
CA LYS A 461 -10.30 -26.60 -5.58
C LYS A 461 -11.45 -27.49 -5.07
N ILE A 462 -11.57 -27.60 -3.75
CA ILE A 462 -12.65 -28.30 -3.08
C ILE A 462 -13.78 -27.29 -2.90
N TYR A 463 -14.68 -27.25 -3.88
CA TYR A 463 -15.82 -26.32 -3.91
C TYR A 463 -17.10 -27.05 -3.53
N GLY A 464 -17.97 -26.37 -2.78
CA GLY A 464 -19.30 -26.88 -2.43
C GLY A 464 -19.73 -26.50 -1.02
N ASP A 465 -21.05 -26.45 -0.85
CA ASP A 465 -21.72 -26.44 0.44
C ASP A 465 -21.23 -27.65 1.26
N PRO A 466 -21.18 -27.63 2.62
CA PRO A 466 -20.71 -28.77 3.41
C PRO A 466 -21.37 -30.10 3.06
N ASN A 467 -22.53 -30.07 2.39
CA ASN A 467 -23.30 -31.21 1.95
C ASN A 467 -23.03 -31.65 0.50
N ASP A 468 -22.33 -30.86 -0.33
CA ASP A 468 -22.25 -31.11 -1.77
C ASP A 468 -20.89 -30.68 -2.37
N LEU A 469 -19.82 -31.31 -1.90
CA LEU A 469 -18.45 -30.99 -2.32
C LEU A 469 -18.10 -31.62 -3.68
N LYS A 470 -18.04 -30.79 -4.72
CA LYS A 470 -17.46 -31.13 -6.02
C LYS A 470 -15.96 -30.80 -6.01
N ILE A 471 -15.12 -31.82 -5.92
CA ILE A 471 -13.67 -31.67 -6.21
C ILE A 471 -13.51 -31.67 -7.72
N SER A 472 -13.12 -30.54 -8.30
CA SER A 472 -12.78 -30.44 -9.74
C SER A 472 -11.51 -31.25 -10.01
N ASN A 473 -11.58 -32.23 -10.91
CA ASN A 473 -10.40 -32.96 -11.37
C ASN A 473 -9.42 -32.04 -12.13
#